data_AF-A0A960RNQ8-F1
#
_entry.id   AF-A0A960RNQ8-F1
#
_cell.length_a   1.000
_cell.length_b   1.000
_cell.length_c   1.000
_cell.angle_alpha   90.00
_cell.angle_beta   90.00
_cell.angle_gamma   90.00
#
_symmetry.space_group_name_H-M   'P 1'
#
loop_
_entity.id
_entity.type
_entity.pdbx_description
1 polymer ?
#
loop_
_entity_poly.entity_id
_entity_poly.type
_entity_poly.pdbx_seq_one_letter_code
_entity_poly.pdbx_strand_id
1 'polypeptide(L)'
;MLNKIFTKDTLFVLFAMLTGFCMTAEYALTKPTTNSVFIAAYGAGFYPYVWLATLPLNLIIVSLYNRFVLKIGCMRMLALTAGFGMIFNLLGAFYLEKITWLPFVFYLWKDVYILIMLQQLWSVIHATISGERSKYLYGWIFAVGGLGSIIGSLVPTFFAVELGSARILLFNLPLYILVTILYAGVLKMTNFAPKPKEVHDKVGGLKLIANSRYLQYILFIVMFMQIASNLIEYQFNTMVQANISDQDLRTQFYGQWWGAVHTANLCLQLVGSYLMVKWMGLRKSHVVVPIVLLLNSLAFLALPTLGVMCVAFGTVKAFDYSLFAILKEMLYVPLQKEEKFKAKAIIDVFAYRSAKVLGAFTILALQMWASSAISWTALGIFTLWALMSARFAAREKLLAAQ
;
A
#
# COMPACT_ATOMS: atom_id res chain seq x y z
N MET A 1 40.63 -10.20 -2.87
CA MET A 1 39.76 -9.01 -2.75
C MET A 1 38.27 -9.36 -2.76
N LEU A 2 37.81 -10.37 -3.52
CA LEU A 2 36.39 -10.79 -3.59
C LEU A 2 35.81 -11.38 -2.27
N ASN A 3 36.61 -12.09 -1.46
CA ASN A 3 36.15 -12.66 -0.17
C ASN A 3 35.84 -11.63 0.94
N LYS A 4 36.22 -10.35 0.77
CA LYS A 4 35.85 -9.28 1.71
C LYS A 4 34.52 -8.59 1.38
N ILE A 5 34.00 -8.79 0.16
CA ILE A 5 32.76 -8.15 -0.32
C ILE A 5 31.54 -9.01 -0.01
N PHE A 6 31.67 -10.34 0.01
CA PHE A 6 30.58 -11.29 0.26
C PHE A 6 30.58 -11.80 1.70
N THR A 7 30.30 -10.92 2.67
CA THR A 7 29.94 -11.41 4.01
C THR A 7 28.54 -12.03 3.97
N LYS A 8 28.24 -12.95 4.90
CA LYS A 8 26.92 -13.60 5.02
C LYS A 8 25.79 -12.56 5.12
N ASP A 9 26.05 -11.45 5.80
CA ASP A 9 25.12 -10.33 5.96
C ASP A 9 24.90 -9.58 4.64
N THR A 10 25.95 -9.32 3.86
CA THR A 10 25.84 -8.68 2.54
C THR A 10 25.03 -9.54 1.57
N LEU A 11 25.26 -10.86 1.58
CA LEU A 11 24.49 -11.82 0.78
C LEU A 11 23.03 -11.87 1.22
N PHE A 12 22.76 -11.90 2.52
CA PHE A 12 21.40 -11.84 3.06
C PHE A 12 20.65 -10.62 2.51
N VAL A 13 21.27 -9.44 2.62
CA VAL A 13 20.68 -8.17 2.17
C VAL A 13 20.42 -8.21 0.65
N LEU A 14 21.38 -8.70 -0.15
CA LEU A 14 21.21 -8.82 -1.60
C LEU A 14 20.04 -9.75 -1.97
N PHE A 15 19.96 -10.94 -1.37
CA PHE A 15 18.85 -11.86 -1.61
C PHE A 15 17.51 -11.25 -1.18
N ALA A 16 17.47 -10.53 -0.05
CA ALA A 16 16.27 -9.86 0.43
C ALA A 16 15.83 -8.74 -0.51
N MET A 17 16.76 -7.95 -1.03
CA MET A 17 16.52 -6.91 -2.04
C MET A 17 15.95 -7.50 -3.32
N LEU A 18 16.58 -8.52 -3.89
CA LEU A 18 16.14 -9.15 -5.12
C LEU A 18 14.78 -9.86 -4.94
N THR A 19 14.54 -10.46 -3.77
CA THR A 19 13.23 -11.04 -3.44
C THR A 19 12.16 -9.95 -3.41
N GLY A 20 12.43 -8.84 -2.73
CA GLY A 20 11.52 -7.68 -2.67
C GLY A 20 11.26 -7.08 -4.05
N PHE A 21 12.29 -6.95 -4.88
CA PHE A 21 12.18 -6.53 -6.29
C PHE A 21 11.20 -7.41 -7.06
N CYS A 22 11.36 -8.74 -7.00
CA CYS A 22 10.51 -9.64 -7.78
C CYS A 22 9.05 -9.65 -7.29
N MET A 23 8.83 -9.59 -5.96
CA MET A 23 7.48 -9.48 -5.37
C MET A 23 6.76 -8.20 -5.80
N THR A 24 7.48 -7.07 -5.82
CA THR A 24 6.93 -5.76 -6.16
C THR A 24 6.79 -5.55 -7.66
N ALA A 25 7.66 -6.17 -8.47
CA ALA A 25 7.52 -6.23 -9.93
C ALA A 25 6.26 -7.00 -10.29
N GLU A 26 6.10 -8.24 -9.80
CA GLU A 26 4.93 -9.09 -10.02
C GLU A 26 3.62 -8.35 -9.70
N TYR A 27 3.53 -7.72 -8.54
CA TYR A 27 2.33 -6.98 -8.16
C TYR A 27 2.02 -5.81 -9.11
N ALA A 28 3.05 -5.17 -9.68
CA ALA A 28 2.90 -4.10 -10.65
C ALA A 28 2.44 -4.59 -12.04
N LEU A 29 2.61 -5.88 -12.37
CA LEU A 29 1.94 -6.51 -13.52
C LEU A 29 0.49 -6.85 -13.22
N THR A 30 0.27 -7.52 -12.08
CA THR A 30 -1.04 -8.07 -11.70
C THR A 30 -2.08 -6.96 -11.50
N LYS A 31 -1.70 -5.87 -10.85
CA LYS A 31 -2.65 -4.82 -10.44
C LYS A 31 -3.31 -4.09 -11.63
N PRO A 32 -2.60 -3.61 -12.67
CA PRO A 32 -3.21 -3.05 -13.87
C PRO A 32 -4.24 -3.97 -14.54
N THR A 33 -3.86 -5.23 -14.79
CA THR A 33 -4.74 -6.21 -15.42
C THR A 33 -6.00 -6.44 -14.58
N THR A 34 -5.85 -6.71 -13.28
CA THR A 34 -7.00 -6.98 -12.43
C THR A 34 -7.95 -5.79 -12.33
N ASN A 35 -7.42 -4.57 -12.22
CA ASN A 35 -8.26 -3.37 -12.17
C ASN A 35 -9.03 -3.17 -13.48
N SER A 36 -8.36 -3.35 -14.62
CA SER A 36 -9.00 -3.17 -15.92
C SER A 36 -10.09 -4.21 -16.19
N VAL A 37 -9.80 -5.50 -15.91
CA VAL A 37 -10.77 -6.58 -16.11
C VAL A 37 -11.92 -6.48 -15.11
N PHE A 38 -11.66 -6.03 -13.87
CA PHE A 38 -12.72 -5.76 -12.89
C PHE A 38 -13.68 -4.67 -13.38
N ILE A 39 -13.17 -3.57 -13.93
CA ILE A 39 -14.01 -2.53 -14.53
C ILE A 39 -14.79 -3.06 -15.73
N ALA A 40 -14.18 -3.90 -16.57
CA ALA A 40 -14.87 -4.50 -17.71
C ALA A 40 -16.06 -5.38 -17.27
N ALA A 41 -15.87 -6.17 -16.20
CA ALA A 41 -16.87 -7.13 -15.73
C ALA A 41 -17.95 -6.52 -14.82
N TYR A 42 -17.59 -5.57 -13.96
CA TYR A 42 -18.49 -5.03 -12.90
C TYR A 42 -18.69 -3.53 -12.95
N GLY A 43 -17.81 -2.80 -13.65
CA GLY A 43 -17.73 -1.35 -13.57
C GLY A 43 -17.11 -0.84 -12.27
N ALA A 44 -16.67 0.42 -12.30
CA ALA A 44 -16.06 1.13 -11.19
C ALA A 44 -17.04 1.34 -10.02
N GLY A 45 -18.36 1.36 -10.31
CA GLY A 45 -19.40 1.40 -9.29
C GLY A 45 -19.28 0.27 -8.26
N PHE A 46 -18.67 -0.86 -8.63
CA PHE A 46 -18.58 -2.05 -7.79
C PHE A 46 -17.33 -2.13 -6.89
N TYR A 47 -16.39 -1.19 -7.01
CA TYR A 47 -15.18 -1.14 -6.17
C TYR A 47 -15.47 -1.16 -4.66
N PRO A 48 -16.46 -0.40 -4.12
CA PRO A 48 -16.73 -0.43 -2.70
C PRO A 48 -17.11 -1.82 -2.17
N TYR A 49 -17.83 -2.63 -2.95
CA TYR A 49 -18.20 -4.00 -2.56
C TYR A 49 -16.99 -4.90 -2.43
N VAL A 50 -16.08 -4.87 -3.41
CA VAL A 50 -14.86 -5.69 -3.34
C VAL A 50 -13.94 -5.23 -2.22
N TRP A 51 -13.82 -3.91 -2.00
CA TRP A 51 -13.03 -3.37 -0.88
C TRP A 51 -13.59 -3.76 0.50
N LEU A 52 -14.92 -3.79 0.65
CA LEU A 52 -15.56 -4.28 1.88
C LEU A 52 -15.28 -5.78 2.10
N ALA A 53 -15.28 -6.59 1.04
CA ALA A 53 -14.98 -8.01 1.12
C ALA A 53 -13.49 -8.31 1.39
N THR A 54 -12.56 -7.49 0.87
CA THR A 54 -11.12 -7.67 1.04
C THR A 54 -10.67 -7.65 2.50
N LEU A 55 -11.31 -6.86 3.36
CA LEU A 55 -10.86 -6.66 4.74
C LEU A 55 -11.11 -7.83 5.70
N PRO A 56 -12.32 -8.39 5.85
CA PRO A 56 -12.52 -9.59 6.64
C PRO A 56 -11.69 -10.75 6.09
N LEU A 57 -11.56 -10.86 4.77
CA LEU A 57 -10.72 -11.86 4.12
C LEU A 57 -9.24 -11.69 4.53
N ASN A 58 -8.70 -10.47 4.48
CA ASN A 58 -7.34 -10.18 4.94
C ASN A 58 -7.12 -10.55 6.41
N LEU A 59 -8.10 -10.33 7.29
CA LEU A 59 -7.99 -10.70 8.71
C LEU A 59 -7.96 -12.22 8.90
N ILE A 60 -8.86 -12.94 8.22
CA ILE A 60 -8.92 -14.41 8.24
C ILE A 60 -7.60 -14.97 7.73
N ILE A 61 -7.15 -14.53 6.57
CA ILE A 61 -5.97 -15.09 5.90
C ILE A 61 -4.68 -14.78 6.67
N VAL A 62 -4.52 -13.58 7.24
CA VAL A 62 -3.37 -13.26 8.11
C VAL A 62 -3.38 -14.12 9.38
N SER A 63 -4.56 -14.39 9.96
CA SER A 63 -4.69 -15.28 11.11
C SER A 63 -4.28 -16.72 10.76
N LEU A 64 -4.76 -17.24 9.63
CA LEU A 64 -4.37 -18.56 9.12
C LEU A 64 -2.86 -18.61 8.85
N TYR A 65 -2.30 -17.59 8.19
CA TYR A 65 -0.86 -17.49 7.96
C TYR A 65 -0.07 -17.58 9.26
N ASN A 66 -0.41 -16.76 10.27
CA ASN A 66 0.33 -16.76 11.56
C ASN A 66 0.22 -18.12 12.27
N ARG A 67 -0.90 -18.85 12.11
CA ARG A 67 -1.09 -20.19 12.68
C ARG A 67 -0.30 -21.26 11.94
N PHE A 68 -0.31 -21.24 10.61
CA PHE A 68 0.29 -22.29 9.79
C PHE A 68 1.79 -22.12 9.59
N VAL A 69 2.31 -20.88 9.54
CA VAL A 69 3.75 -20.63 9.38
C VAL A 69 4.58 -21.27 10.50
N LEU A 70 4.03 -21.35 11.72
CA LEU A 70 4.65 -22.01 12.87
C LEU A 70 4.76 -23.54 12.69
N LYS A 71 3.84 -24.15 11.93
CA LYS A 71 3.77 -25.60 11.72
C LYS A 71 4.58 -26.05 10.50
N ILE A 72 4.46 -25.33 9.40
CA ILE A 72 5.03 -25.75 8.11
C ILE A 72 6.38 -25.08 7.80
N GLY A 73 6.73 -24.02 8.54
CA GLY A 73 7.96 -23.26 8.35
C GLY A 73 7.90 -22.22 7.24
N CYS A 74 8.84 -21.27 7.28
CA CYS A 74 8.87 -20.10 6.38
C CYS A 74 9.01 -20.47 4.91
N MET A 75 9.89 -21.40 4.56
CA MET A 75 10.16 -21.76 3.17
C MET A 75 8.94 -22.41 2.51
N ARG A 76 8.33 -23.40 3.18
CA ARG A 76 7.14 -24.09 2.66
C ARG A 76 5.95 -23.15 2.57
N MET A 77 5.77 -22.25 3.55
CA MET A 77 4.71 -21.25 3.50
C MET A 77 4.88 -20.30 2.29
N LEU A 78 6.11 -19.87 1.99
CA LEU A 78 6.36 -19.06 0.79
C LEU A 78 6.10 -19.85 -0.48
N ALA A 79 6.65 -21.07 -0.59
CA ALA A 79 6.47 -21.89 -1.78
C ALA A 79 4.99 -22.19 -2.06
N LEU A 80 4.18 -22.44 -1.02
CA LEU A 80 2.73 -22.59 -1.16
C LEU A 80 2.05 -21.29 -1.61
N THR A 81 2.46 -20.16 -1.04
CA THR A 81 1.94 -18.85 -1.42
C THR A 81 2.29 -18.58 -2.89
N ALA A 82 3.56 -18.61 -3.26
CA ALA A 82 4.07 -18.41 -4.63
C ALA A 82 3.46 -19.40 -5.63
N GLY A 83 3.36 -20.69 -5.29
CA GLY A 83 2.73 -21.71 -6.13
C GLY A 83 1.24 -21.45 -6.34
N PHE A 84 0.51 -21.07 -5.29
CA PHE A 84 -0.89 -20.66 -5.41
C PHE A 84 -1.03 -19.42 -6.30
N GLY A 85 -0.19 -18.40 -6.10
CA GLY A 85 -0.16 -17.20 -6.96
C GLY A 85 0.12 -17.54 -8.42
N MET A 86 1.06 -18.44 -8.68
CA MET A 86 1.41 -18.92 -10.01
C MET A 86 0.22 -19.60 -10.69
N ILE A 87 -0.46 -20.52 -9.99
CA ILE A 87 -1.66 -21.20 -10.50
C ILE A 87 -2.78 -20.19 -10.75
N PHE A 88 -3.01 -19.26 -9.81
CA PHE A 88 -4.08 -18.27 -9.95
C PHE A 88 -3.85 -17.35 -11.15
N ASN A 89 -2.63 -16.86 -11.38
CA ASN A 89 -2.30 -16.06 -12.57
C ASN A 89 -2.40 -16.86 -13.86
N LEU A 90 -2.01 -18.13 -13.86
CA LEU A 90 -2.16 -19.00 -15.01
C LEU A 90 -3.65 -19.18 -15.35
N LEU A 91 -4.50 -19.44 -14.36
CA LEU A 91 -5.95 -19.49 -14.53
C LEU A 91 -6.50 -18.13 -15.00
N GLY A 92 -5.99 -17.04 -14.42
CA GLY A 92 -6.36 -15.68 -14.82
C GLY A 92 -6.08 -15.42 -16.29
N ALA A 93 -4.90 -15.81 -16.79
CA ALA A 93 -4.51 -15.60 -18.18
C ALA A 93 -5.44 -16.24 -19.21
N PHE A 94 -6.11 -17.35 -18.86
CA PHE A 94 -6.95 -18.11 -19.81
C PHE A 94 -8.46 -18.04 -19.53
N TYR A 95 -8.86 -17.70 -18.30
CA TYR A 95 -10.25 -17.79 -17.85
C TYR A 95 -10.81 -16.50 -17.21
N LEU A 96 -9.97 -15.51 -16.88
CA LEU A 96 -10.41 -14.31 -16.14
C LEU A 96 -11.55 -13.57 -16.84
N GLU A 97 -11.49 -13.48 -18.17
CA GLU A 97 -12.49 -12.80 -19.00
C GLU A 97 -13.67 -13.70 -19.38
N LYS A 98 -13.54 -15.03 -19.21
CA LYS A 98 -14.55 -16.01 -19.61
C LYS A 98 -15.55 -16.32 -18.49
N ILE A 99 -15.16 -16.13 -17.24
CA ILE A 99 -15.96 -16.49 -16.06
C ILE A 99 -16.36 -15.21 -15.32
N THR A 100 -17.65 -14.90 -15.29
CA THR A 100 -18.19 -13.62 -14.78
C THR A 100 -17.83 -13.30 -13.33
N TRP A 101 -17.80 -14.30 -12.45
CA TRP A 101 -17.46 -14.12 -11.03
C TRP A 101 -15.95 -14.09 -10.75
N LEU A 102 -15.12 -14.53 -11.71
CA LEU A 102 -13.68 -14.70 -11.50
C LEU A 102 -12.94 -13.37 -11.32
N PRO A 103 -13.23 -12.26 -12.04
CA PRO A 103 -12.60 -10.96 -11.80
C PRO A 103 -12.77 -10.44 -10.36
N PHE A 104 -13.92 -10.69 -9.73
CA PHE A 104 -14.16 -10.30 -8.34
C PHE A 104 -13.25 -11.08 -7.38
N VAL A 105 -13.20 -12.42 -7.55
CA VAL A 105 -12.33 -13.28 -6.73
C VAL A 105 -10.85 -12.98 -6.99
N PHE A 106 -10.47 -12.69 -8.23
CA PHE A 106 -9.12 -12.33 -8.62
C PHE A 106 -8.68 -10.98 -8.02
N TYR A 107 -9.60 -10.03 -7.91
CA TYR A 107 -9.38 -8.78 -7.18
C TYR A 107 -9.16 -9.02 -5.69
N LEU A 108 -9.96 -9.88 -5.05
CA LEU A 108 -9.72 -10.26 -3.65
C LEU A 108 -8.36 -10.93 -3.47
N TRP A 109 -8.03 -11.87 -4.36
CA TRP A 109 -6.76 -12.58 -4.34
C TRP A 109 -5.57 -11.62 -4.46
N LYS A 110 -5.57 -10.68 -5.42
CA LYS A 110 -4.43 -9.76 -5.62
C LYS A 110 -4.08 -8.97 -4.35
N ASP A 111 -5.11 -8.54 -3.61
CA ASP A 111 -4.93 -7.70 -2.42
C ASP A 111 -4.46 -8.53 -1.21
N VAL A 112 -4.91 -9.77 -1.09
CA VAL A 112 -4.55 -10.70 -0.01
C VAL A 112 -3.14 -11.26 -0.22
N TYR A 113 -2.84 -11.67 -1.43
CA TYR A 113 -1.63 -12.40 -1.79
C TYR A 113 -0.36 -11.58 -1.53
N ILE A 114 -0.32 -10.36 -2.06
CA ILE A 114 0.84 -9.47 -1.92
C ILE A 114 1.13 -9.14 -0.46
N LEU A 115 0.08 -8.98 0.37
CA LEU A 115 0.21 -8.71 1.79
C LEU A 115 0.94 -9.86 2.48
N ILE A 116 0.56 -11.10 2.19
CA ILE A 116 1.21 -12.29 2.77
C ILE A 116 2.66 -12.41 2.31
N MET A 117 2.94 -12.24 1.02
CA MET A 117 4.30 -12.32 0.49
C MET A 117 5.24 -11.31 1.16
N LEU A 118 4.83 -10.05 1.21
CA LEU A 118 5.62 -9.00 1.85
C LEU A 118 5.77 -9.28 3.35
N GLN A 119 4.71 -9.71 4.03
CA GLN A 119 4.79 -10.07 5.45
C GLN A 119 5.81 -11.18 5.70
N GLN A 120 5.89 -12.18 4.82
CA GLN A 120 6.89 -13.26 4.93
C GLN A 120 8.31 -12.72 4.80
N LEU A 121 8.59 -11.92 3.77
CA LEU A 121 9.92 -11.32 3.59
C LEU A 121 10.31 -10.41 4.76
N TRP A 122 9.42 -9.51 5.16
CA TRP A 122 9.67 -8.58 6.26
C TRP A 122 9.85 -9.27 7.61
N SER A 123 9.19 -10.40 7.85
CA SER A 123 9.39 -11.16 9.08
C SER A 123 10.83 -11.65 9.25
N VAL A 124 11.45 -12.11 8.16
CA VAL A 124 12.85 -12.57 8.15
C VAL A 124 13.82 -11.39 8.23
N ILE A 125 13.54 -10.31 7.50
CA ILE A 125 14.34 -9.07 7.52
C ILE A 125 14.41 -8.49 8.94
N HIS A 126 13.27 -8.33 9.62
CA HIS A 126 13.23 -7.75 10.96
C HIS A 126 13.90 -8.63 12.02
N ALA A 127 13.86 -9.94 11.84
CA ALA A 127 14.51 -10.85 12.77
C ALA A 127 16.03 -10.94 12.58
N THR A 128 16.52 -10.65 11.37
CA THR A 128 17.94 -10.78 11.02
C THR A 128 18.69 -9.46 11.17
N ILE A 129 18.11 -8.36 10.67
CA ILE A 129 18.72 -7.04 10.73
C ILE A 129 18.26 -6.35 12.02
N SER A 130 19.11 -6.37 13.04
CA SER A 130 18.94 -5.62 14.29
C SER A 130 20.09 -4.64 14.54
N GLY A 131 19.83 -3.55 15.25
CA GLY A 131 20.84 -2.53 15.60
C GLY A 131 20.84 -1.29 14.69
N GLU A 132 21.84 -0.43 14.86
CA GLU A 132 21.90 0.92 14.25
C GLU A 132 21.94 0.92 12.72
N ARG A 133 22.55 -0.11 12.10
CA ARG A 133 22.66 -0.24 10.63
C ARG A 133 21.33 -0.52 9.93
N SER A 134 20.29 -0.92 10.67
CA SER A 134 18.97 -1.26 10.12
C SER A 134 18.35 -0.15 9.28
N LYS A 135 18.51 1.11 9.71
CA LYS A 135 17.95 2.28 9.02
C LYS A 135 18.45 2.40 7.57
N TYR A 136 19.75 2.23 7.36
CA TYR A 136 20.36 2.33 6.03
C TYR A 136 20.00 1.13 5.14
N LEU A 137 20.04 -0.08 5.70
CA LEU A 137 19.73 -1.30 4.96
C LEU A 137 18.26 -1.36 4.53
N TYR A 138 17.34 -0.92 5.40
CA TYR A 138 15.91 -0.84 5.05
C TYR A 138 15.68 0.15 3.92
N GLY A 139 16.35 1.31 3.93
CA GLY A 139 16.27 2.29 2.85
C GLY A 139 16.63 1.68 1.48
N TRP A 140 17.71 0.92 1.41
CA TRP A 140 18.09 0.24 0.17
C TRP A 140 17.12 -0.88 -0.24
N ILE A 141 16.61 -1.67 0.72
CA ILE A 141 15.61 -2.73 0.42
C ILE A 141 14.33 -2.11 -0.15
N PHE A 142 13.86 -1.00 0.44
CA PHE A 142 12.71 -0.26 -0.09
C PHE A 142 13.00 0.33 -1.48
N ALA A 143 14.18 0.91 -1.69
CA ALA A 143 14.55 1.47 -2.99
C ALA A 143 14.56 0.43 -4.11
N VAL A 144 15.16 -0.75 -3.85
CA VAL A 144 15.18 -1.85 -4.82
C VAL A 144 13.79 -2.44 -5.03
N GLY A 145 12.95 -2.54 -4.01
CA GLY A 145 11.53 -2.87 -4.18
C GLY A 145 10.78 -1.83 -5.03
N GLY A 146 11.04 -0.54 -4.85
CA GLY A 146 10.48 0.52 -5.68
C GLY A 146 10.87 0.37 -7.16
N LEU A 147 12.14 0.06 -7.43
CA LEU A 147 12.62 -0.26 -8.78
C LEU A 147 11.91 -1.47 -9.38
N GLY A 148 11.63 -2.50 -8.56
CA GLY A 148 10.81 -3.65 -8.96
C GLY A 148 9.45 -3.22 -9.47
N SER A 149 8.72 -2.39 -8.72
CA SER A 149 7.42 -1.87 -9.17
C SER A 149 7.51 -1.00 -10.43
N ILE A 150 8.56 -0.19 -10.60
CA ILE A 150 8.76 0.61 -11.82
C ILE A 150 8.95 -0.29 -13.03
N ILE A 151 9.87 -1.25 -12.95
CA ILE A 151 10.17 -2.18 -14.05
C ILE A 151 8.96 -3.09 -14.34
N GLY A 152 8.29 -3.59 -13.30
CA GLY A 152 7.07 -4.39 -13.46
C GLY A 152 5.94 -3.64 -14.17
N SER A 153 5.82 -2.34 -13.95
CA SER A 153 4.80 -1.49 -14.61
C SER A 153 5.05 -1.33 -16.12
N LEU A 154 6.26 -1.59 -16.62
CA LEU A 154 6.58 -1.49 -18.05
C LEU A 154 5.89 -2.57 -18.88
N VAL A 155 5.68 -3.76 -18.31
CA VAL A 155 5.08 -4.88 -19.06
C VAL A 155 3.64 -4.57 -19.49
N PRO A 156 2.69 -4.20 -18.60
CA PRO A 156 1.37 -3.76 -19.03
C PRO A 156 1.44 -2.50 -19.91
N THR A 157 2.40 -1.59 -19.68
CA THR A 157 2.57 -0.38 -20.50
C THR A 157 2.84 -0.68 -21.97
N PHE A 158 3.71 -1.65 -22.28
CA PHE A 158 4.11 -1.92 -23.67
C PHE A 158 3.32 -3.05 -24.31
N PHE A 159 2.89 -4.05 -23.54
CA PHE A 159 2.38 -5.30 -24.11
C PHE A 159 0.88 -5.52 -23.93
N ALA A 160 0.17 -4.71 -23.14
CA ALA A 160 -1.24 -4.98 -22.84
C ALA A 160 -2.14 -4.97 -24.09
N VAL A 161 -1.90 -4.04 -25.03
CA VAL A 161 -2.68 -3.92 -26.28
C VAL A 161 -2.35 -5.05 -27.25
N GLU A 162 -1.07 -5.44 -27.36
CA GLU A 162 -0.63 -6.47 -28.30
C GLU A 162 -0.99 -7.89 -27.85
N LEU A 163 -0.87 -8.17 -26.55
CA LEU A 163 -1.06 -9.51 -25.98
C LEU A 163 -2.45 -9.72 -25.37
N GLY A 164 -3.14 -8.64 -25.02
CA GLY A 164 -4.38 -8.67 -24.24
C GLY A 164 -4.12 -8.63 -22.73
N SER A 165 -5.01 -7.97 -21.99
CA SER A 165 -4.87 -7.69 -20.56
C SER A 165 -4.64 -8.94 -19.72
N ALA A 166 -5.44 -10.00 -19.92
CA ALA A 166 -5.33 -11.23 -19.16
C ALA A 166 -3.98 -11.94 -19.41
N ARG A 167 -3.46 -11.92 -20.64
CA ARG A 167 -2.22 -12.64 -20.99
C ARG A 167 -0.97 -12.04 -20.34
N ILE A 168 -1.01 -10.79 -19.91
CA ILE A 168 0.05 -10.15 -19.12
C ILE A 168 0.35 -10.93 -17.84
N LEU A 169 -0.64 -11.63 -17.26
CA LEU A 169 -0.46 -12.45 -16.06
C LEU A 169 0.53 -13.60 -16.25
N LEU A 170 0.79 -14.04 -17.49
CA LEU A 170 1.80 -15.08 -17.78
C LEU A 170 3.23 -14.61 -17.48
N PHE A 171 3.50 -13.31 -17.51
CA PHE A 171 4.81 -12.76 -17.16
C PHE A 171 5.12 -12.89 -15.66
N ASN A 172 4.11 -13.16 -14.81
CA ASN A 172 4.32 -13.40 -13.38
C ASN A 172 4.92 -14.78 -13.07
N LEU A 173 4.75 -15.77 -13.97
CA LEU A 173 5.19 -17.14 -13.74
C LEU A 173 6.71 -17.26 -13.46
N PRO A 174 7.62 -16.69 -14.29
CA PRO A 174 9.05 -16.72 -13.98
C PRO A 174 9.39 -15.95 -12.70
N LEU A 175 8.65 -14.88 -12.37
CA LEU A 175 8.87 -14.11 -11.14
C LEU A 175 8.57 -14.92 -9.89
N TYR A 176 7.53 -15.76 -9.88
CA TYR A 176 7.23 -16.64 -8.74
C TYR A 176 8.31 -17.70 -8.49
N ILE A 177 8.85 -18.26 -9.57
CA ILE A 177 9.98 -19.20 -9.50
C ILE A 177 11.19 -18.47 -8.91
N LEU A 178 11.51 -17.29 -9.44
CA LEU A 178 12.64 -16.48 -8.99
C LEU A 178 12.49 -16.05 -7.51
N VAL A 179 11.31 -15.60 -7.09
CA VAL A 179 11.01 -15.28 -5.68
C VAL A 179 11.26 -16.48 -4.77
N THR A 180 10.83 -17.66 -5.18
CA THR A 180 11.01 -18.89 -4.38
C THR A 180 12.49 -19.23 -4.23
N ILE A 181 13.27 -19.14 -5.32
CA ILE A 181 14.72 -19.40 -5.31
C ILE A 181 15.46 -18.35 -4.46
N LEU A 182 15.17 -17.07 -4.67
CA LEU A 182 15.82 -15.97 -3.95
C LEU A 182 15.53 -16.01 -2.45
N TYR A 183 14.28 -16.31 -2.07
CA TYR A 183 13.92 -16.43 -0.66
C TYR A 183 14.51 -17.66 0.02
N ALA A 184 14.70 -18.77 -0.72
CA ALA A 184 15.50 -19.88 -0.20
C ALA A 184 16.95 -19.42 0.08
N GLY A 185 17.50 -18.56 -0.77
CA GLY A 185 18.76 -17.85 -0.53
C GLY A 185 18.73 -16.99 0.73
N VAL A 186 17.68 -16.18 0.92
CA VAL A 186 17.46 -15.38 2.14
C VAL A 186 17.53 -16.30 3.38
N LEU A 187 16.73 -17.36 3.42
CA LEU A 187 16.65 -18.24 4.58
C LEU A 187 17.95 -18.98 4.87
N LYS A 188 18.73 -19.38 3.85
CA LYS A 188 20.05 -20.00 4.03
C LYS A 188 21.06 -19.06 4.73
N MET A 189 20.87 -17.75 4.61
CA MET A 189 21.73 -16.76 5.24
C MET A 189 21.30 -16.40 6.67
N THR A 190 20.23 -17.00 7.21
CA THR A 190 19.73 -16.72 8.57
C THR A 190 19.49 -18.01 9.35
N ASN A 191 19.36 -17.89 10.68
CA ASN A 191 18.81 -18.94 11.53
C ASN A 191 17.38 -18.60 11.98
N PHE A 192 16.62 -17.88 11.14
CA PHE A 192 15.29 -17.44 11.50
C PHE A 192 14.32 -18.62 11.67
N ALA A 193 13.65 -18.63 12.83
CA ALA A 193 12.52 -19.50 13.10
C ALA A 193 11.29 -18.63 13.42
N PRO A 194 10.11 -18.94 12.84
CA PRO A 194 8.92 -18.17 13.11
C PRO A 194 8.49 -18.39 14.57
N LYS A 195 8.19 -17.29 15.27
CA LYS A 195 7.73 -17.30 16.66
C LYS A 195 6.25 -16.91 16.75
N PRO A 196 5.50 -17.39 17.76
CA PRO A 196 4.14 -16.91 18.01
C PRO A 196 4.14 -15.38 18.15
N LYS A 197 3.19 -14.71 17.48
CA LYS A 197 2.98 -13.28 17.69
C LYS A 197 2.35 -13.06 19.06
N GLU A 198 2.90 -12.13 19.83
CA GLU A 198 2.28 -11.70 21.08
C GLU A 198 0.90 -11.08 20.82
N VAL A 199 -0.08 -11.49 21.61
CA VAL A 199 -1.42 -10.90 21.57
C VAL A 199 -1.38 -9.61 22.37
N HIS A 200 -1.36 -8.48 21.69
CA HIS A 200 -1.42 -7.18 22.34
C HIS A 200 -2.78 -6.94 23.01
N ASP A 201 -2.77 -6.38 24.22
CA ASP A 201 -3.95 -5.92 24.94
C ASP A 201 -4.63 -4.76 24.18
N LYS A 202 -5.66 -5.11 23.42
CA LYS A 202 -6.44 -4.18 22.59
C LYS A 202 -7.22 -3.17 23.44
N VAL A 203 -7.72 -3.58 24.60
CA VAL A 203 -8.55 -2.72 25.46
C VAL A 203 -7.69 -1.64 26.11
N GLY A 204 -6.51 -2.02 26.62
CA GLY A 204 -5.53 -1.06 27.13
C GLY A 204 -5.09 -0.05 26.06
N GLY A 205 -4.85 -0.50 24.83
CA GLY A 205 -4.48 0.40 23.73
C GLY A 205 -5.59 1.40 23.36
N LEU A 206 -6.86 0.99 23.35
CA LEU A 206 -7.98 1.90 23.11
C LEU A 206 -8.11 2.96 24.21
N LYS A 207 -7.94 2.57 25.47
CA LYS A 207 -7.95 3.52 26.60
C LYS A 207 -6.82 4.54 26.50
N LEU A 208 -5.60 4.11 26.13
CA LEU A 208 -4.47 5.02 25.91
C LEU A 208 -4.78 6.06 24.83
N ILE A 209 -5.36 5.63 23.70
CA ILE A 209 -5.77 6.55 22.63
C ILE A 209 -6.86 7.50 23.13
N ALA A 210 -7.88 7.01 23.83
CA ALA A 210 -8.97 7.84 24.33
C ALA A 210 -8.50 8.94 25.30
N ASN A 211 -7.44 8.67 26.07
CA ASN A 211 -6.94 9.60 27.09
C ASN A 211 -5.84 10.56 26.57
N SER A 212 -5.28 10.34 25.38
CA SER A 212 -4.18 11.14 24.83
C SER A 212 -4.61 11.91 23.59
N ARG A 213 -4.70 13.24 23.69
CA ARG A 213 -4.99 14.13 22.54
C ARG A 213 -3.97 13.96 21.41
N TYR A 214 -2.73 13.63 21.74
CA TYR A 214 -1.67 13.39 20.75
C TYR A 214 -1.92 12.08 19.98
N LEU A 215 -2.26 10.98 20.67
CA LEU A 215 -2.63 9.72 20.01
C LEU A 215 -3.92 9.84 19.18
N GLN A 216 -4.90 10.61 19.66
CA GLN A 216 -6.11 10.93 18.89
C GLN A 216 -5.76 11.68 17.60
N TYR A 217 -4.85 12.65 17.65
CA TYR A 217 -4.41 13.35 16.45
C TYR A 217 -3.80 12.39 15.43
N ILE A 218 -2.90 11.49 15.86
CA ILE A 218 -2.31 10.48 14.96
C ILE A 218 -3.40 9.57 14.38
N LEU A 219 -4.34 9.13 15.21
CA LEU A 219 -5.49 8.34 14.76
C LEU A 219 -6.28 9.07 13.66
N PHE A 220 -6.62 10.35 13.87
CA PHE A 220 -7.42 11.13 12.92
C PHE A 220 -6.71 11.34 11.59
N ILE A 221 -5.42 11.72 11.59
CA ILE A 221 -4.70 11.92 10.33
C ILE A 221 -4.59 10.62 9.53
N VAL A 222 -4.43 9.46 10.20
CA VAL A 222 -4.39 8.15 9.54
C VAL A 222 -5.76 7.81 8.94
N MET A 223 -6.85 8.02 9.69
CA MET A 223 -8.20 7.78 9.19
C MET A 223 -8.55 8.69 8.02
N PHE A 224 -8.25 9.99 8.10
CA PHE A 224 -8.49 10.93 7.00
C PHE A 224 -7.69 10.57 5.75
N MET A 225 -6.40 10.23 5.90
CA MET A 225 -5.58 9.83 4.76
C MET A 225 -6.19 8.62 4.03
N GLN A 226 -6.66 7.62 4.78
CA GLN A 226 -7.21 6.40 4.19
C GLN A 226 -8.62 6.56 3.62
N ILE A 227 -9.52 7.28 4.30
CA ILE A 227 -10.86 7.57 3.76
C ILE A 227 -10.73 8.41 2.49
N ALA A 228 -9.91 9.46 2.53
CA ALA A 228 -9.73 10.34 1.40
C ALA A 228 -9.04 9.64 0.22
N SER A 229 -8.02 8.79 0.49
CA SER A 229 -7.44 7.97 -0.57
C SER A 229 -8.46 7.04 -1.21
N ASN A 230 -9.41 6.50 -0.46
CA ASN A 230 -10.43 5.61 -0.99
C ASN A 230 -11.44 6.35 -1.88
N LEU A 231 -11.86 7.54 -1.45
CA LEU A 231 -12.76 8.42 -2.22
C LEU A 231 -12.14 8.87 -3.55
N ILE A 232 -10.87 9.28 -3.53
CA ILE A 232 -10.16 9.69 -4.74
C ILE A 232 -9.86 8.49 -5.65
N GLU A 233 -9.55 7.31 -5.08
CA GLU A 233 -9.37 6.07 -5.86
C GLU A 233 -10.65 5.68 -6.60
N TYR A 234 -11.81 5.80 -5.95
CA TYR A 234 -13.09 5.54 -6.61
C TYR A 234 -13.37 6.52 -7.76
N GLN A 235 -13.15 7.81 -7.53
CA GLN A 235 -13.32 8.83 -8.58
C GLN A 235 -12.35 8.61 -9.74
N PHE A 236 -11.09 8.27 -9.47
CA PHE A 236 -10.10 7.94 -10.49
C PHE A 236 -10.56 6.78 -11.36
N ASN A 237 -10.96 5.66 -10.77
CA ASN A 237 -11.42 4.50 -11.54
C ASN A 237 -12.72 4.78 -12.31
N THR A 238 -13.60 5.65 -11.78
CA THR A 238 -14.80 6.10 -12.49
C THR A 238 -14.44 6.95 -13.72
N MET A 239 -13.48 7.88 -13.58
CA MET A 239 -12.99 8.68 -14.71
C MET A 239 -12.26 7.82 -15.74
N VAL A 240 -11.47 6.84 -15.31
CA VAL A 240 -10.81 5.89 -16.21
C VAL A 240 -11.84 5.09 -17.01
N GLN A 241 -12.87 4.54 -16.36
CA GLN A 241 -13.94 3.83 -17.07
C GLN A 241 -14.65 4.73 -18.09
N ALA A 242 -14.93 5.99 -17.73
CA ALA A 242 -15.65 6.91 -18.60
C ALA A 242 -14.84 7.37 -19.83
N ASN A 243 -13.51 7.38 -19.75
CA ASN A 243 -12.63 7.89 -20.81
C ASN A 243 -11.90 6.77 -21.58
N ILE A 244 -11.76 5.58 -21.02
CA ILE A 244 -11.05 4.45 -21.62
C ILE A 244 -11.95 3.21 -21.53
N SER A 245 -12.74 3.01 -22.58
CA SER A 245 -13.70 1.91 -22.70
C SER A 245 -13.00 0.57 -22.92
N ASP A 246 -12.04 0.54 -23.84
CA ASP A 246 -11.26 -0.64 -24.18
C ASP A 246 -10.43 -1.14 -22.99
N GLN A 247 -10.52 -2.44 -22.72
CA GLN A 247 -9.90 -3.06 -21.57
C GLN A 247 -8.37 -3.07 -21.67
N ASP A 248 -7.82 -3.29 -22.86
CA ASP A 248 -6.39 -3.45 -23.05
C ASP A 248 -5.68 -2.10 -23.03
N LEU A 249 -6.28 -1.07 -23.64
CA LEU A 249 -5.86 0.32 -23.48
C LEU A 249 -5.93 0.77 -22.02
N ARG A 250 -6.95 0.34 -21.28
CA ARG A 250 -7.07 0.67 -19.85
C ARG A 250 -5.98 -0.02 -19.02
N THR A 251 -5.62 -1.27 -19.32
CA THR A 251 -4.49 -1.97 -18.69
C THR A 251 -3.17 -1.28 -19.00
N GLN A 252 -2.94 -0.89 -20.26
CA GLN A 252 -1.78 -0.11 -20.66
C GLN A 252 -1.69 1.21 -19.89
N PHE A 253 -2.79 1.96 -19.84
CA PHE A 253 -2.87 3.22 -19.11
C PHE A 253 -2.56 3.04 -17.62
N TYR A 254 -3.13 2.02 -16.96
CA TYR A 254 -2.78 1.72 -15.57
C TYR A 254 -1.29 1.41 -15.39
N GLY A 255 -0.68 0.67 -16.33
CA GLY A 255 0.76 0.43 -16.34
C GLY A 255 1.57 1.72 -16.38
N GLN A 256 1.25 2.61 -17.32
CA GLN A 256 1.93 3.90 -17.47
C GLN A 256 1.78 4.76 -16.20
N TRP A 257 0.54 4.86 -15.70
CA TRP A 257 0.21 5.67 -14.54
C TRP A 257 0.87 5.13 -13.26
N TRP A 258 0.81 3.81 -13.01
CA TRP A 258 1.50 3.21 -11.87
C TRP A 258 3.02 3.35 -11.98
N GLY A 259 3.60 3.20 -13.18
CA GLY A 259 5.03 3.42 -13.41
C GLY A 259 5.46 4.85 -13.03
N ALA A 260 4.67 5.86 -13.42
CA ALA A 260 4.90 7.25 -13.03
C ALA A 260 4.78 7.46 -11.51
N VAL A 261 3.74 6.91 -10.88
CA VAL A 261 3.54 6.99 -9.42
C VAL A 261 4.67 6.30 -8.65
N HIS A 262 5.08 5.10 -9.06
CA HIS A 262 6.17 4.37 -8.41
C HIS A 262 7.51 5.12 -8.54
N THR A 263 7.74 5.76 -9.70
CA THR A 263 8.91 6.62 -9.91
C THR A 263 8.87 7.83 -8.97
N ALA A 264 7.74 8.54 -8.90
CA ALA A 264 7.56 9.66 -7.98
C ALA A 264 7.75 9.23 -6.52
N ASN A 265 7.22 8.06 -6.12
CA ASN A 265 7.38 7.51 -4.78
C ASN A 265 8.85 7.30 -4.43
N LEU A 266 9.61 6.66 -5.32
CA LEU A 266 11.02 6.40 -5.11
C LEU A 266 11.81 7.72 -4.95
N CYS A 267 11.56 8.71 -5.81
CA CYS A 267 12.17 10.03 -5.70
C CYS A 267 11.82 10.73 -4.38
N LEU A 268 10.55 10.70 -3.96
CA LEU A 268 10.11 11.31 -2.71
C LEU A 268 10.64 10.59 -1.47
N GLN A 269 10.79 9.26 -1.52
CA GLN A 269 11.33 8.48 -0.40
C GLN A 269 12.81 8.82 -0.17
N LEU A 270 13.59 8.90 -1.25
CA LEU A 270 15.03 9.19 -1.20
C LEU A 270 15.33 10.64 -0.82
N VAL A 271 14.57 11.60 -1.35
CA VAL A 271 14.90 13.03 -1.24
C VAL A 271 13.78 13.83 -0.57
N GLY A 272 12.53 13.59 -0.99
CA GLY A 272 11.38 14.40 -0.57
C GLY A 272 11.15 14.43 0.94
N SER A 273 11.21 13.28 1.62
CA SER A 273 10.98 13.18 3.06
C SER A 273 12.02 13.99 3.87
N TYR A 274 13.29 13.88 3.48
CA TYR A 274 14.39 14.63 4.08
C TYR A 274 14.24 16.13 3.85
N LEU A 275 14.00 16.57 2.61
CA LEU A 275 13.83 17.99 2.29
C LEU A 275 12.65 18.62 3.03
N MET A 276 11.52 17.91 3.07
CA MET A 276 10.30 18.39 3.71
C MET A 276 10.52 18.62 5.21
N VAL A 277 11.15 17.66 5.91
CA VAL A 277 11.46 17.80 7.34
C VAL A 277 12.55 18.85 7.57
N LYS A 278 13.60 18.91 6.74
CA LYS A 278 14.68 19.89 6.87
C LYS A 278 14.20 21.33 6.70
N TRP A 279 13.37 21.60 5.71
CA TRP A 279 12.96 22.97 5.38
C TRP A 279 11.72 23.44 6.14
N MET A 280 10.77 22.54 6.41
CA MET A 280 9.48 22.91 7.00
C MET A 280 9.35 22.47 8.45
N GLY A 281 10.15 21.50 8.89
CA GLY A 281 9.98 20.81 10.17
C GLY A 281 8.78 19.86 10.18
N LEU A 282 8.84 18.83 11.03
CA LEU A 282 7.81 17.77 11.11
C LEU A 282 6.38 18.30 11.21
N ARG A 283 6.18 19.36 11.99
CA ARG A 283 4.86 19.92 12.27
C ARG A 283 4.21 20.59 11.06
N LYS A 284 4.94 21.43 10.33
CA LYS A 284 4.39 22.08 9.13
C LYS A 284 4.17 21.05 8.03
N SER A 285 5.00 20.00 7.95
CA SER A 285 4.83 18.92 6.98
C SER A 285 3.45 18.26 7.09
N HIS A 286 2.96 17.98 8.31
CA HIS A 286 1.62 17.41 8.51
C HIS A 286 0.47 18.35 8.14
N VAL A 287 0.69 19.67 8.09
CA VAL A 287 -0.31 20.65 7.63
C VAL A 287 -0.31 20.76 6.10
N VAL A 288 0.87 20.66 5.48
CA VAL A 288 1.03 20.77 4.02
C VAL A 288 0.36 19.63 3.29
N VAL A 289 0.46 18.40 3.82
CA VAL A 289 -0.15 17.20 3.21
C VAL A 289 -1.64 17.42 2.90
N PRO A 290 -2.53 17.70 3.87
CA PRO A 290 -3.94 17.92 3.58
C PRO A 290 -4.22 19.16 2.72
N ILE A 291 -3.39 20.21 2.79
CA ILE A 291 -3.56 21.40 1.93
C ILE A 291 -3.32 21.06 0.46
N VAL A 292 -2.26 20.32 0.14
CA VAL A 292 -1.99 19.90 -1.25
C VAL A 292 -3.12 19.02 -1.77
N LEU A 293 -3.63 18.10 -0.95
CA LEU A 293 -4.74 17.23 -1.34
C LEU A 293 -6.07 17.99 -1.48
N LEU A 294 -6.29 19.02 -0.66
CA LEU A 294 -7.41 19.94 -0.79
C LEU A 294 -7.34 20.70 -2.13
N LEU A 295 -6.17 21.23 -2.48
CA LEU A 295 -5.96 21.95 -3.75
C LEU A 295 -6.18 21.04 -4.96
N ASN A 296 -5.73 19.78 -4.90
CA ASN A 296 -6.02 18.80 -5.94
C ASN A 296 -7.52 18.53 -6.11
N SER A 297 -8.26 18.47 -5.01
CA SER A 297 -9.72 18.27 -5.04
C SER A 297 -10.45 19.49 -5.60
N LEU A 298 -10.00 20.70 -5.24
CA LEU A 298 -10.50 21.95 -5.82
C LEU A 298 -10.21 22.04 -7.32
N ALA A 299 -8.99 21.68 -7.74
CA ALA A 299 -8.61 21.63 -9.15
C ALA A 299 -9.50 20.66 -9.94
N PHE A 300 -9.82 19.49 -9.37
CA PHE A 300 -10.73 18.54 -10.01
C PHE A 300 -12.17 19.05 -10.09
N LEU A 301 -12.67 19.74 -9.07
CA LEU A 301 -14.00 20.37 -9.12
C LEU A 301 -14.07 21.47 -10.17
N ALA A 302 -13.00 22.25 -10.34
CA ALA A 302 -12.93 23.30 -11.35
C ALA A 302 -12.78 22.74 -12.78
N LEU A 303 -12.01 21.66 -12.93
CA LEU A 303 -11.72 21.03 -14.21
C LEU A 303 -11.78 19.49 -14.09
N PRO A 304 -12.98 18.88 -14.22
CA PRO A 304 -13.21 17.46 -14.00
C PRO A 304 -12.74 16.61 -15.20
N THR A 305 -11.43 16.59 -15.44
CA THR A 305 -10.80 15.81 -16.51
C THR A 305 -10.04 14.62 -15.94
N LEU A 306 -9.83 13.58 -16.76
CA LEU A 306 -9.02 12.43 -16.37
C LEU A 306 -7.59 12.86 -15.97
N GLY A 307 -6.96 13.79 -16.70
CA GLY A 307 -5.61 14.27 -16.41
C GLY A 307 -5.48 14.91 -15.02
N VAL A 308 -6.43 15.77 -14.63
CA VAL A 308 -6.43 16.37 -13.28
C VAL A 308 -6.62 15.31 -12.21
N MET A 309 -7.51 14.33 -12.44
CA MET A 309 -7.70 13.21 -11.52
C MET A 309 -6.47 12.28 -11.43
N CYS A 310 -5.72 12.08 -12.53
CA CYS A 310 -4.44 11.37 -12.51
C CYS A 310 -3.43 12.03 -11.57
N VAL A 311 -3.32 13.35 -11.63
CA VAL A 311 -2.43 14.13 -10.75
C VAL A 311 -2.93 14.07 -9.31
N ALA A 312 -4.23 14.25 -9.09
CA ALA A 312 -4.84 14.21 -7.76
C ALA A 312 -4.59 12.85 -7.08
N PHE A 313 -4.94 11.75 -7.75
CA PHE A 313 -4.77 10.41 -7.22
C PHE A 313 -3.29 10.01 -7.11
N GLY A 314 -2.46 10.44 -8.07
CA GLY A 314 -1.03 10.18 -8.04
C GLY A 314 -0.37 10.86 -6.85
N THR A 315 -0.74 12.10 -6.57
CA THR A 315 -0.26 12.86 -5.40
C THR A 315 -0.70 12.20 -4.10
N VAL A 316 -1.96 11.76 -4.00
CA VAL A 316 -2.47 11.02 -2.83
C VAL A 316 -1.63 9.78 -2.57
N LYS A 317 -1.40 8.92 -3.59
CA LYS A 317 -0.61 7.70 -3.42
C LYS A 317 0.85 8.00 -3.11
N ALA A 318 1.41 9.03 -3.74
CA ALA A 318 2.79 9.43 -3.49
C ALA A 318 2.99 9.97 -2.08
N PHE A 319 2.02 10.69 -1.56
CA PHE A 319 2.07 11.16 -0.18
C PHE A 319 1.83 10.01 0.79
N ASP A 320 0.86 9.11 0.53
CA ASP A 320 0.59 7.97 1.43
C ASP A 320 1.81 7.06 1.58
N TYR A 321 2.37 6.62 0.45
CA TYR A 321 3.40 5.58 0.43
C TYR A 321 4.81 6.11 0.71
N SER A 322 5.01 7.43 0.73
CA SER A 322 6.31 8.03 0.97
C SER A 322 6.30 8.99 2.14
N LEU A 323 5.79 10.22 1.94
CA LEU A 323 5.93 11.29 2.91
C LEU A 323 5.12 11.02 4.19
N PHE A 324 3.83 10.72 4.05
CA PHE A 324 2.92 10.49 5.17
C PHE A 324 3.35 9.30 6.02
N ALA A 325 3.75 8.19 5.39
CA ALA A 325 4.29 7.03 6.09
C ALA A 325 5.46 7.41 7.01
N ILE A 326 6.45 8.16 6.50
CA ILE A 326 7.64 8.57 7.27
C ILE A 326 7.27 9.61 8.35
N LEU A 327 6.51 10.64 8.00
CA LEU A 327 6.13 11.71 8.92
C LEU A 327 5.26 11.19 10.08
N LYS A 328 4.38 10.22 9.82
CA LYS A 328 3.57 9.55 10.85
C LYS A 328 4.48 8.73 11.79
N GLU A 329 5.45 7.99 11.26
CA GLU A 329 6.41 7.24 12.10
C GLU A 329 7.22 8.16 13.03
N MET A 330 7.58 9.35 12.56
CA MET A 330 8.25 10.35 13.41
C MET A 330 7.39 10.82 14.58
N LEU A 331 6.05 10.87 14.44
CA LEU A 331 5.14 11.17 15.56
C LEU A 331 5.10 10.06 16.60
N TYR A 332 5.47 8.82 16.26
CA TYR A 332 5.55 7.75 17.24
C TYR A 332 6.86 7.76 18.05
N VAL A 333 7.90 8.47 17.60
CA VAL A 333 9.21 8.50 18.27
C VAL A 333 9.15 9.00 19.73
N PRO A 334 8.46 10.10 20.08
CA PRO A 334 8.44 10.60 21.47
C PRO A 334 7.54 9.79 22.42
N LEU A 335 6.74 8.84 21.92
CA LEU A 335 5.81 8.07 22.75
C LEU A 335 6.52 7.13 23.74
N GLN A 336 5.84 6.87 24.86
CA GLN A 336 6.29 5.89 25.84
C GLN A 336 6.22 4.46 25.29
N LYS A 337 6.97 3.54 25.92
CA LYS A 337 7.05 2.14 25.48
C LYS A 337 5.66 1.51 25.37
N GLU A 338 4.81 1.69 26.38
CA GLU A 338 3.46 1.10 26.37
C GLU A 338 2.56 1.65 25.24
N GLU A 339 2.63 2.95 24.97
CA GLU A 339 1.90 3.58 23.86
C GLU A 339 2.38 3.06 22.49
N LYS A 340 3.70 2.89 22.33
CA LYS A 340 4.28 2.30 21.10
C LYS A 340 3.87 0.85 20.89
N PHE A 341 3.69 0.07 21.95
CA PHE A 341 3.29 -1.33 21.83
C PHE A 341 1.78 -1.49 21.63
N LYS A 342 0.94 -0.74 22.36
CA LYS A 342 -0.51 -0.92 22.35
C LYS A 342 -1.23 0.01 21.38
N ALA A 343 -0.97 1.32 21.47
CA ALA A 343 -1.71 2.31 20.69
C ALA A 343 -1.30 2.32 19.21
N LYS A 344 0.01 2.27 18.91
CA LYS A 344 0.50 2.22 17.52
C LYS A 344 -0.09 1.04 16.75
N ALA A 345 -0.11 -0.16 17.33
CA ALA A 345 -0.65 -1.34 16.68
C ALA A 345 -2.14 -1.16 16.33
N ILE A 346 -2.93 -0.52 17.20
CA ILE A 346 -4.34 -0.21 16.94
C ILE A 346 -4.47 0.80 15.81
N ILE A 347 -3.72 1.90 15.84
CA ILE A 347 -3.81 2.94 14.82
C ILE A 347 -3.37 2.39 13.44
N ASP A 348 -2.19 1.76 13.38
CA ASP A 348 -1.58 1.33 12.13
C ASP A 348 -2.29 0.12 11.49
N VAL A 349 -2.88 -0.77 12.30
CA VAL A 349 -3.54 -1.97 11.77
C VAL A 349 -5.06 -1.81 11.76
N PHE A 350 -5.67 -1.46 12.89
CA PHE A 350 -7.12 -1.45 13.01
C PHE A 350 -7.71 -0.19 12.40
N ALA A 351 -7.27 1.00 12.81
CA ALA A 351 -7.84 2.24 12.32
C ALA A 351 -7.61 2.43 10.81
N TYR A 352 -6.40 2.14 10.32
CA TYR A 352 -6.10 2.13 8.88
C TYR A 352 -7.09 1.26 8.08
N ARG A 353 -7.36 0.04 8.55
CA ARG A 353 -8.29 -0.89 7.87
C ARG A 353 -9.74 -0.45 7.99
N SER A 354 -10.18 -0.05 9.18
CA SER A 354 -11.54 0.44 9.42
C SER A 354 -11.83 1.71 8.63
N ALA A 355 -10.85 2.59 8.43
CA ALA A 355 -10.99 3.78 7.61
C ALA A 355 -11.31 3.43 6.13
N LYS A 356 -10.74 2.35 5.58
CA LYS A 356 -11.12 1.87 4.24
C LYS A 356 -12.54 1.32 4.19
N VAL A 357 -13.00 0.60 5.22
CA VAL A 357 -14.41 0.18 5.37
C VAL A 357 -15.34 1.39 5.37
N LEU A 358 -15.03 2.37 6.22
CA LEU A 358 -15.82 3.60 6.33
C LEU A 358 -15.84 4.37 5.01
N GLY A 359 -14.71 4.47 4.32
CA GLY A 359 -14.63 5.07 2.98
C GLY A 359 -15.52 4.32 1.98
N ALA A 360 -15.48 2.99 1.96
CA ALA A 360 -16.31 2.19 1.06
C ALA A 360 -17.82 2.35 1.37
N PHE A 361 -18.23 2.32 2.64
CA PHE A 361 -19.61 2.62 3.03
C PHE A 361 -20.04 4.04 2.66
N THR A 362 -19.14 5.02 2.84
CA THR A 362 -19.40 6.41 2.45
C THR A 362 -19.67 6.49 0.94
N ILE A 363 -18.87 5.79 0.12
CA ILE A 363 -19.10 5.75 -1.33
C ILE A 363 -20.43 5.08 -1.66
N LEU A 364 -20.74 3.92 -1.08
CA LEU A 364 -22.02 3.23 -1.31
C LEU A 364 -23.22 4.11 -0.94
N ALA A 365 -23.16 4.78 0.21
CA ALA A 365 -24.20 5.71 0.63
C ALA A 365 -24.35 6.87 -0.37
N LEU A 366 -23.24 7.47 -0.80
CA LEU A 366 -23.27 8.56 -1.77
C LEU A 366 -23.74 8.09 -3.15
N GLN A 367 -23.39 6.89 -3.60
CA GLN A 367 -23.89 6.32 -4.85
C GLN A 367 -25.41 6.19 -4.86
N MET A 368 -26.01 5.78 -3.73
CA MET A 368 -27.47 5.62 -3.62
C MET A 368 -28.22 6.96 -3.54
N TRP A 369 -27.68 7.93 -2.78
CA TRP A 369 -28.44 9.11 -2.37
C TRP A 369 -27.97 10.43 -2.98
N ALA A 370 -26.69 10.56 -3.36
CA ALA A 370 -26.08 11.82 -3.79
C ALA A 370 -24.76 11.61 -4.55
N SER A 371 -24.80 10.99 -5.74
CA SER A 371 -23.59 10.60 -6.48
C SER A 371 -22.70 11.80 -6.85
N SER A 372 -23.30 12.97 -7.10
CA SER A 372 -22.60 14.23 -7.35
C SER A 372 -21.88 14.81 -6.11
N ALA A 373 -22.21 14.33 -4.90
CA ALA A 373 -21.62 14.83 -3.66
C ALA A 373 -20.29 14.14 -3.28
N ILE A 374 -19.82 13.16 -4.06
CA ILE A 374 -18.56 12.44 -3.78
C ILE A 374 -17.36 13.38 -3.77
N SER A 375 -17.23 14.24 -4.77
CA SER A 375 -16.14 15.23 -4.87
C SER A 375 -16.19 16.25 -3.73
N TRP A 376 -17.41 16.71 -3.37
CA TRP A 376 -17.63 17.63 -2.26
C TRP A 376 -17.31 17.00 -0.90
N THR A 377 -17.62 15.71 -0.73
CA THR A 377 -17.28 14.96 0.49
C THR A 377 -15.76 14.84 0.65
N ALA A 378 -15.04 14.54 -0.43
CA ALA A 378 -13.58 14.52 -0.40
C ALA A 378 -13.00 15.87 0.00
N LEU A 379 -13.50 16.97 -0.59
CA LEU A 379 -13.11 18.34 -0.24
C LEU A 379 -13.39 18.65 1.25
N GLY A 380 -14.56 18.28 1.76
CA GLY A 380 -14.94 18.46 3.16
C GLY A 380 -13.97 17.73 4.11
N ILE A 381 -13.62 16.49 3.78
CA ILE A 381 -12.65 15.69 4.55
C ILE A 381 -11.26 16.35 4.55
N PHE A 382 -10.77 16.79 3.39
CA PHE A 382 -9.47 17.47 3.33
C PHE A 382 -9.46 18.81 4.07
N THR A 383 -10.58 19.55 4.03
CA THR A 383 -10.74 20.81 4.77
C THR A 383 -10.71 20.56 6.27
N LEU A 384 -11.48 19.58 6.76
CA LEU A 384 -11.49 19.20 8.18
C LEU A 384 -10.10 18.72 8.64
N TRP A 385 -9.43 17.91 7.82
CA TRP A 385 -8.07 17.46 8.11
C TRP A 385 -7.09 18.65 8.18
N ALA A 386 -7.10 19.55 7.19
CA ALA A 386 -6.24 20.73 7.20
C ALA A 386 -6.47 21.62 8.44
N LEU A 387 -7.72 21.86 8.82
CA LEU A 387 -8.07 22.62 10.02
C LEU A 387 -7.59 21.94 11.30
N MET A 388 -7.76 20.62 11.41
CA MET A 388 -7.29 19.85 12.57
C MET A 388 -5.76 19.86 12.67
N SER A 389 -5.05 19.67 11.56
CA SER A 389 -3.58 19.75 11.53
C SER A 389 -3.08 21.15 11.86
N ALA A 390 -3.74 22.21 11.37
CA ALA A 390 -3.39 23.59 11.72
C ALA A 390 -3.61 23.90 13.22
N ARG A 391 -4.71 23.42 13.80
CA ARG A 391 -5.00 23.54 15.25
C ARG A 391 -4.00 22.78 16.11
N PHE A 392 -3.71 21.53 15.72
CA PHE A 392 -2.71 20.70 16.41
C PHE A 392 -1.36 21.40 16.41
N ALA A 393 -0.94 21.89 15.24
CA ALA A 393 0.23 22.72 15.11
C ALA A 393 0.13 23.87 16.12
N ALA A 394 -0.80 24.81 15.99
CA ALA A 394 -0.87 26.01 16.84
C ALA A 394 -0.70 25.75 18.36
N ARG A 395 -1.31 24.68 18.90
CA ARG A 395 -1.25 24.35 20.35
C ARG A 395 0.12 23.90 20.85
N GLU A 396 0.88 23.15 20.06
CA GLU A 396 2.20 22.65 20.49
C GLU A 396 3.23 23.78 20.63
N LYS A 397 3.00 24.92 19.96
CA LYS A 397 3.80 26.16 20.13
C LYS A 397 3.66 26.74 21.54
N LEU A 398 2.53 26.51 22.21
CA LEU A 398 2.27 27.00 23.56
C LEU A 398 2.91 26.11 24.63
N LEU A 399 3.08 24.81 24.34
CA LEU A 399 3.70 23.84 25.26
C LEU A 399 5.23 23.85 25.20
N ALA A 400 5.83 24.25 24.08
CA ALA A 400 7.28 24.43 23.96
C ALA A 400 7.76 25.83 24.42
N ALA A 401 6.83 26.71 24.77
CA ALA A 401 7.09 28.04 25.32
C ALA A 401 6.80 28.13 26.83
N GLN A 402 6.46 26.99 27.44
CA GLN A 402 6.43 26.74 28.88
C GLN A 402 7.60 25.81 29.21
#